data_AF-A0A962KT02-F1
#
_entry.id   AF-A0A962KT02-F1
#
_cell.length_a   1.000
_cell.length_b   1.000
_cell.length_c   1.000
_cell.angle_alpha   90.00
_cell.angle_beta   90.00
_cell.angle_gamma   90.00
#
_symmetry.space_group_name_H-M   'P 1'
#
loop_
_entity.id
_entity.type
_entity.pdbx_description
1 polymer ?
#
loop_
_entity_poly.entity_id
_entity_poly.type
_entity_poly.pdbx_seq_one_letter_code
_entity_poly.pdbx_strand_id
1 'polypeptide(L)'
;MQRGLMRVSMMIRRDQHDELQKMGVNISGYIRDLIDDRLSNNVIIINVGEDTKKIYDQIISHSGEHDRELEPFLRDALKNMLTEKIKQMQQLQKNFKV
;
A
#
# COMPACT_ATOMS: atom_id res chain seq x y z
N MET A 1 -20.71 17.44 -11.45
CA MET A 1 -20.95 16.57 -12.64
C MET A 1 -21.25 15.17 -12.13
N GLN A 2 -22.41 14.59 -12.47
CA GLN A 2 -22.68 13.18 -12.16
C GLN A 2 -21.66 12.32 -12.92
N ARG A 3 -20.78 11.63 -12.20
CA ARG A 3 -19.86 10.67 -12.79
C ARG A 3 -20.69 9.47 -13.24
N GLY A 4 -20.77 9.23 -14.55
CA GLY A 4 -21.46 8.06 -15.10
C GLY A 4 -20.77 6.77 -14.68
N LEU A 5 -21.55 5.71 -14.45
CA LEU A 5 -21.03 4.37 -14.17
C LEU A 5 -20.69 3.66 -15.49
N MET A 6 -19.52 3.03 -15.55
CA MET A 6 -19.11 2.16 -16.67
C MET A 6 -19.09 0.70 -16.23
N ARG A 7 -19.57 -0.20 -17.09
CA ARG A 7 -19.55 -1.64 -16.83
C ARG A 7 -18.17 -2.21 -17.15
N VAL A 8 -17.59 -2.91 -16.19
CA VAL A 8 -16.37 -3.71 -16.38
C VAL A 8 -16.76 -5.18 -16.35
N SER A 9 -16.25 -5.96 -17.31
CA SER A 9 -16.41 -7.42 -17.34
C SER A 9 -15.03 -8.05 -17.28
N MET A 10 -14.82 -8.96 -16.33
CA MET A 10 -13.52 -9.62 -16.14
C MET A 10 -13.70 -11.10 -15.83
N MET A 11 -12.73 -11.88 -16.28
CA MET A 11 -12.61 -13.29 -15.94
C MET A 11 -11.61 -13.40 -14.79
N ILE A 12 -11.96 -14.16 -13.76
CA ILE A 12 -11.04 -14.51 -12.67
C ILE A 12 -10.88 -16.02 -12.62
N ARG A 13 -9.78 -16.48 -12.05
CA ARG A 13 -9.57 -17.92 -11.86
C ARG A 13 -10.49 -18.45 -10.76
N ARG A 14 -10.74 -19.76 -10.80
CA ARG A 14 -11.63 -20.43 -9.84
C ARG A 14 -11.11 -20.39 -8.41
N ASP A 15 -9.81 -20.58 -8.21
CA ASP A 15 -9.15 -20.43 -6.90
C ASP A 15 -9.38 -19.04 -6.30
N GLN A 16 -9.26 -17.99 -7.12
CA GLN A 16 -9.47 -16.61 -6.69
C GLN A 16 -10.94 -16.36 -6.34
N HIS A 17 -11.86 -16.87 -7.15
CA HIS A 17 -13.30 -16.77 -6.89
C HIS A 17 -13.67 -17.44 -5.56
N ASP A 18 -13.18 -18.66 -5.34
CA ASP A 18 -13.50 -19.44 -4.14
C ASP A 18 -12.94 -18.78 -2.87
N GLU A 19 -11.73 -18.24 -2.92
CA GLU A 19 -11.15 -17.48 -1.80
C GLU A 19 -11.94 -16.20 -1.51
N LEU A 20 -12.30 -15.42 -2.53
CA LEU A 20 -13.12 -14.21 -2.36
C LEU A 20 -14.51 -14.56 -1.78
N GLN A 21 -15.10 -15.68 -2.18
CA GLN A 21 -16.37 -16.14 -1.64
C GLN A 21 -16.25 -16.54 -0.16
N LYS A 22 -15.18 -17.25 0.23
CA LYS A 22 -14.92 -17.60 1.64
C LYS A 22 -14.74 -16.37 2.52
N MET A 23 -14.16 -15.30 1.98
CA MET A 23 -14.01 -14.02 2.66
C MET A 23 -15.35 -13.27 2.83
N GLY A 24 -16.44 -13.75 2.22
CA GLY A 24 -17.75 -13.10 2.29
C GLY A 24 -17.84 -11.76 1.56
N VAL A 25 -16.89 -11.46 0.67
CA VAL A 25 -16.81 -10.16 0.00
C VAL A 25 -17.62 -10.15 -1.30
N ASN A 26 -18.28 -9.02 -1.57
CA ASN A 26 -18.85 -8.76 -2.89
C ASN A 26 -17.71 -8.38 -3.85
N ILE A 27 -17.43 -9.24 -4.83
CA ILE A 27 -16.34 -9.05 -5.81
C ILE A 27 -16.42 -7.68 -6.51
N SER A 28 -17.62 -7.24 -6.90
CA SER A 28 -17.79 -5.95 -7.57
C SER A 28 -17.51 -4.76 -6.63
N GLY A 29 -17.85 -4.90 -5.35
CA GLY A 29 -17.53 -3.92 -4.31
C GLY A 29 -16.03 -3.87 -4.07
N TYR A 30 -15.42 -5.02 -3.81
CA TYR A 30 -13.99 -5.16 -3.59
C TYR A 30 -13.14 -4.58 -4.72
N ILE A 31 -13.50 -4.87 -5.98
CA ILE A 31 -12.80 -4.29 -7.15
C ILE A 31 -12.98 -2.77 -7.20
N ARG A 32 -14.17 -2.25 -6.88
CA ARG A 32 -14.42 -0.81 -6.87
C ARG A 32 -13.57 -0.13 -5.80
N ASP A 33 -13.54 -0.69 -4.59
CA ASP A 33 -12.74 -0.16 -3.48
C ASP A 33 -11.25 -0.15 -3.85
N LEU A 34 -10.75 -1.23 -4.45
CA LEU A 34 -9.37 -1.28 -4.96
C LEU A 34 -9.08 -0.23 -6.05
N ILE A 35 -10.04 0.03 -6.94
CA ILE A 35 -9.91 1.08 -7.96
C ILE A 35 -9.88 2.45 -7.29
N ASP A 36 -10.79 2.71 -6.36
CA ASP A 36 -10.89 3.99 -5.65
C ASP A 36 -9.64 4.25 -4.81
N ASP A 37 -9.14 3.24 -4.10
CA ASP A 37 -7.88 3.30 -3.35
C ASP A 37 -6.71 3.60 -4.26
N ARG A 38 -6.62 2.93 -5.41
CA ARG A 38 -5.52 3.14 -6.37
C ARG A 38 -5.59 4.48 -7.10
N LEU A 39 -6.79 5.02 -7.27
CA LEU A 39 -7.01 6.34 -7.89
C LEU A 39 -7.03 7.48 -6.87
N SER A 40 -7.00 7.18 -5.58
CA SER A 40 -6.88 8.17 -4.53
C SER A 40 -5.50 8.80 -4.57
N ASN A 41 -5.44 10.14 -4.56
CA ASN A 41 -4.18 10.89 -4.63
C ASN A 41 -3.27 10.69 -3.39
N ASN A 42 -3.82 10.15 -2.30
CA ASN A 42 -3.14 10.09 -1.00
C ASN A 42 -3.08 8.66 -0.41
N VAL A 43 -3.23 7.62 -1.23
CA VAL A 43 -3.13 6.23 -0.79
C VAL A 43 -1.82 5.63 -1.30
N ILE A 44 -1.07 5.00 -0.40
CA ILE A 44 0.14 4.26 -0.74
C ILE A 44 -0.12 2.78 -0.46
N ILE A 45 -0.02 1.94 -1.50
CA ILE A 45 -0.09 0.48 -1.37
C ILE A 45 1.33 -0.07 -1.43
N ILE A 46 1.80 -0.68 -0.35
CA ILE A 46 3.14 -1.25 -0.25
C ILE A 46 3.03 -2.75 -0.02
N ASN A 47 3.69 -3.54 -0.89
CA ASN A 47 3.90 -4.96 -0.63
C ASN A 47 5.03 -5.11 0.38
N VAL A 48 4.76 -5.77 1.50
CA VAL A 48 5.73 -5.96 2.59
C VAL A 48 5.98 -7.45 2.84
N GLY A 49 7.11 -7.77 3.48
CA GLY A 49 7.43 -9.12 3.93
C GLY A 49 6.56 -9.56 5.11
N GLU A 50 6.57 -10.87 5.40
CA GLU A 50 5.75 -11.46 6.46
C GLU A 50 6.05 -10.86 7.85
N ASP A 51 7.34 -10.64 8.17
CA ASP A 51 7.74 -10.08 9.46
C ASP A 51 7.26 -8.64 9.65
N THR A 52 7.35 -7.81 8.60
CA THR A 52 6.82 -6.44 8.61
C THR A 52 5.31 -6.45 8.79
N LYS A 53 4.61 -7.37 8.12
CA LYS A 53 3.17 -7.54 8.28
C LYS A 53 2.80 -7.91 9.71
N LYS A 54 3.51 -8.85 10.35
CA LYS A 54 3.27 -9.23 11.75
C LYS A 54 3.42 -8.06 12.71
N ILE A 55 4.45 -7.23 12.53
CA ILE A 55 4.66 -6.04 13.35
C ILE A 55 3.52 -5.04 13.14
N TYR A 56 3.13 -4.80 11.88
CA TYR A 56 1.99 -3.94 11.56
C TYR A 56 0.70 -4.43 12.24
N ASP A 57 0.37 -5.72 12.07
CA ASP A 57 -0.82 -6.33 12.66
C ASP A 57 -0.83 -6.20 14.19
N GLN A 58 0.33 -6.38 14.84
CA GLN A 58 0.49 -6.18 16.28
C GLN A 58 0.28 -4.72 16.71
N ILE A 59 0.82 -3.75 15.97
CA ILE A 59 0.67 -2.33 16.33
C ILE A 59 -0.79 -1.92 16.18
N ILE A 60 -1.41 -2.31 15.06
CA ILE A 60 -2.76 -1.93 14.68
C ILE A 60 -3.82 -2.65 15.52
N SER A 61 -3.59 -3.91 15.95
CA SER A 61 -4.54 -4.61 16.83
C SER A 61 -4.69 -3.97 18.21
N HIS A 62 -3.78 -3.07 18.61
CA HIS A 62 -3.78 -2.41 19.91
C HIS A 62 -4.14 -0.91 19.84
N SER A 63 -4.19 -0.28 18.67
CA SER A 63 -4.52 1.14 18.50
C SER A 63 -5.88 1.30 17.79
N GLY A 64 -6.80 2.11 18.33
CA GLY A 64 -8.15 2.26 17.79
C GLY A 64 -8.27 3.15 16.54
N GLU A 65 -7.22 3.90 16.16
CA GLU A 65 -7.20 4.80 15.01
C GLU A 65 -5.96 4.54 14.15
N HIS A 66 -6.13 3.92 12.98
CA HIS A 66 -5.07 3.15 12.33
C HIS A 66 -4.11 3.95 11.44
N ASP A 67 -4.59 4.80 10.53
CA ASP A 67 -3.70 5.40 9.51
C ASP A 67 -3.17 6.78 9.90
N ARG A 68 -3.96 7.58 10.63
CA ARG A 68 -3.56 8.95 11.03
C ARG A 68 -2.42 8.95 12.03
N GLU A 69 -2.36 7.94 12.89
CA GLU A 69 -1.28 7.78 13.87
C GLU A 69 -0.02 7.20 13.24
N LEU A 70 -0.15 6.33 12.23
CA LEU A 70 0.98 5.71 11.53
C LEU A 70 1.67 6.67 10.56
N GLU A 71 0.92 7.54 9.90
CA GLU A 71 1.40 8.43 8.84
C GLU A 71 2.60 9.30 9.23
N PRO A 72 2.67 9.93 10.42
CA PRO A 72 3.85 10.66 10.87
C PRO A 72 5.12 9.80 10.93
N PHE A 73 5.02 8.58 11.47
CA PHE A 73 6.15 7.66 11.58
C PHE A 73 6.62 7.18 10.21
N LEU A 74 5.67 6.85 9.31
CA LEU A 74 5.97 6.49 7.93
C LEU A 74 6.67 7.64 7.21
N ARG A 75 6.19 8.87 7.36
CA ARG A 75 6.78 10.07 6.77
C ARG A 75 8.23 10.28 7.22
N ASP A 76 8.52 10.10 8.51
CA ASP A 76 9.88 10.25 9.03
C ASP A 76 10.80 9.11 8.57
N ALA A 77 10.30 7.88 8.50
CA ALA A 77 11.06 6.76 7.92
C ALA A 77 11.44 7.03 6.46
N LEU A 78 10.52 7.58 5.65
CA LEU A 78 10.79 7.96 4.25
C LEU A 78 11.83 9.07 4.12
N LYS A 79 11.79 10.09 4.99
CA LYS A 79 12.83 11.14 5.04
C LYS A 79 14.21 10.54 5.36
N ASN A 80 14.27 9.67 6.36
CA ASN A 80 15.52 9.02 6.74
C ASN A 80 16.08 8.15 5.59
N MET A 81 15.21 7.38 4.92
CA MET A 81 15.59 6.62 3.74
C MET A 81 16.14 7.51 2.62
N LEU A 82 15.51 8.65 2.36
CA LEU A 82 15.99 9.61 1.36
C LEU A 82 17.37 10.16 1.74
N THR A 83 17.57 10.55 3.01
CA THR A 83 18.86 11.03 3.50
C THR A 83 19.96 9.99 3.33
N GLU A 84 19.70 8.73 3.66
CA GLU A 84 20.68 7.65 3.49
C GLU A 84 20.99 7.39 2.01
N LYS A 85 19.98 7.43 1.13
CA LYS A 85 20.19 7.32 -0.33
C LYS A 85 21.06 8.46 -0.87
N ILE A 86 20.84 9.69 -0.41
CA ILE A 86 21.68 10.84 -0.79
C ILE A 86 23.12 10.64 -0.33
N LYS A 87 23.34 10.22 0.91
CA LYS A 87 24.70 9.94 1.43
C LYS A 87 25.41 8.87 0.60
N GLN A 88 24.72 7.77 0.29
CA GLN A 88 25.26 6.70 -0.56
C GLN A 88 25.64 7.23 -1.95
N MET A 89 24.78 8.01 -2.59
CA MET A 89 25.07 8.62 -3.90
C MET A 89 26.24 9.61 -3.86
N GLN A 90 26.36 10.41 -2.80
CA GLN A 90 27.49 11.32 -2.60
C GLN A 90 28.81 10.56 -2.36
N GLN A 91 28.78 9.46 -1.61
CA GLN A 91 29.95 8.59 -1.43
C GLN A 91 30.36 7.95 -2.76
N LEU A 92 29.41 7.43 -3.53
CA LEU A 92 29.66 6.91 -4.87
C LEU A 92 30.28 8.00 -5.77
N GLN A 93 29.74 9.22 -5.79
CA GLN A 93 30.30 10.32 -6.57
C GLN A 93 31.75 10.65 -6.16
N LYS A 94 32.08 10.61 -4.88
CA LYS A 94 33.47 10.80 -4.40
C LYS A 94 34.39 9.68 -4.87
N ASN A 95 33.90 8.45 -4.91
CA ASN A 95 34.67 7.30 -5.39
C ASN A 95 34.88 7.30 -6.91
N PHE A 96 34.01 7.98 -7.68
CA PHE A 96 34.13 8.15 -9.14
C PHE A 96 34.88 9.42 -9.57
N LYS A 97 35.07 10.41 -8.69
CA LYS A 97 36.01 11.52 -8.92
C LYS A 97 37.45 11.03 -8.64
N VAL A 98 37.93 10.14 -9.50
CA VAL A 98 39.36 9.85 -9.71
C VAL A 98 39.87 10.79 -10.80
#